data_AF-A0A0G1F3Z8-F1
#
_entry.id   AF-A0A0G1F3Z8-F1
#
_cell.length_a   1.000
_cell.length_b   1.000
_cell.length_c   1.000
_cell.angle_alpha   90.00
_cell.angle_beta   90.00
_cell.angle_gamma   90.00
#
_symmetry.space_group_name_H-M   'P 1'
#
loop_
_entity.id
_entity.type
_entity.pdbx_description
1 polymer ?
#
loop_
_entity_poly.entity_id
_entity_poly.type
_entity_poly.pdbx_seq_one_letter_code
_entity_poly.pdbx_strand_id
1 'polypeptide(L)'
;MRSRYRRLKLKIITLRKSGKTYGEIRKIIGINIPKSTLSDWCSDILLSREQRQRVERLMERGAGRGRATALVVNKLRREKYIKAIKDRVSHLAAKLKNRDTAKIALATLYLGEGSKNQRGALMFGNSDPPIITLFLSLLRRCYNIDENKFRCTLQCRADQNIPKLEKFWSQVTKIPMPQFYKARIDPRTIGKPSRKPDYKGVCRIDYFSGDIFMELKQIMEVILGP
;
A
#
# COMPACT_ATOMS: atom_id res chain seq x y z
N MET A 1 -16.28 13.28 -49.56
CA MET A 1 -16.26 11.81 -49.79
C MET A 1 -17.61 11.19 -49.45
N ARG A 2 -18.20 10.39 -50.33
CA ARG A 2 -19.43 9.64 -50.02
C ARG A 2 -19.05 8.43 -49.15
N SER A 3 -19.62 8.34 -47.94
CA SER A 3 -19.38 7.22 -47.02
C SER A 3 -19.74 5.88 -47.68
N ARG A 4 -18.85 4.88 -47.56
CA ARG A 4 -19.03 3.50 -48.06
C ARG A 4 -20.32 2.84 -47.57
N TYR A 5 -20.91 3.34 -46.48
CA TYR A 5 -22.11 2.78 -45.85
C TYR A 5 -23.41 3.42 -46.32
N ARG A 6 -23.39 4.31 -47.33
CA ARG A 6 -24.56 5.14 -47.72
C ARG A 6 -25.84 4.34 -47.95
N ARG A 7 -25.74 3.14 -48.54
CA ARG A 7 -26.86 2.22 -48.77
C ARG A 7 -27.60 1.79 -47.48
N LEU A 8 -26.93 1.86 -46.32
CA LEU A 8 -27.47 1.48 -45.02
C LEU A 8 -28.09 2.65 -44.26
N LYS A 9 -27.93 3.90 -44.76
CA LYS A 9 -28.32 5.12 -44.03
C LYS A 9 -29.79 5.11 -43.62
N LEU A 10 -30.70 4.75 -44.53
CA LEU A 10 -32.15 4.69 -44.23
C LEU A 10 -32.44 3.69 -43.11
N LYS A 11 -31.88 2.47 -43.20
CA LYS A 11 -32.04 1.43 -42.17
C LYS A 11 -31.48 1.87 -40.81
N ILE A 12 -30.34 2.56 -40.79
CA ILE A 12 -29.73 3.12 -39.57
C ILE A 12 -30.65 4.16 -38.92
N ILE A 13 -31.20 5.09 -39.72
CA ILE A 13 -32.12 6.12 -39.24
C ILE A 13 -33.38 5.48 -38.65
N THR A 14 -33.97 4.49 -39.34
CA THR A 14 -35.15 3.77 -38.83
C THR A 14 -34.88 3.09 -37.49
N LEU A 15 -33.76 2.38 -37.38
CA LEU A 15 -33.36 1.72 -36.13
C LEU A 15 -33.07 2.74 -35.00
N ARG A 16 -32.50 3.90 -35.34
CA ARG A 16 -32.27 4.96 -34.35
C ARG A 16 -33.58 5.58 -33.87
N LYS A 17 -34.51 5.88 -34.79
CA LYS A 17 -35.86 6.39 -34.47
C LYS A 17 -36.65 5.41 -33.58
N SER A 18 -36.42 4.10 -33.72
CA SER A 18 -36.99 3.09 -32.82
C SER A 18 -36.27 2.98 -31.45
N GLY A 19 -35.39 3.92 -31.10
CA GLY A 19 -34.72 3.96 -29.79
C GLY A 19 -33.53 3.02 -29.61
N LYS A 20 -32.95 2.47 -30.70
CA LYS A 20 -31.75 1.62 -30.61
C LYS A 20 -30.49 2.49 -30.40
N THR A 21 -29.57 1.97 -29.60
CA THR A 21 -28.22 2.54 -29.43
C THR A 21 -27.35 2.25 -30.65
N TYR A 22 -26.25 3.01 -30.83
CA TYR A 22 -25.29 2.73 -31.91
C TYR A 22 -24.70 1.31 -31.82
N GLY A 23 -24.49 0.79 -30.61
CA GLY A 23 -24.04 -0.60 -30.42
C GLY A 23 -25.08 -1.61 -30.90
N GLU A 24 -26.36 -1.39 -30.58
CA GLU A 24 -27.46 -2.24 -31.07
C GLU A 24 -27.62 -2.15 -32.59
N ILE A 25 -27.50 -0.95 -33.18
CA ILE A 25 -27.56 -0.75 -34.63
C ILE A 25 -26.47 -1.55 -35.33
N ARG A 26 -25.22 -1.47 -34.86
CA ARG A 26 -24.10 -2.27 -35.39
C ARG A 26 -24.38 -3.77 -35.28
N LYS A 27 -24.90 -4.22 -34.14
CA LYS A 27 -25.22 -5.64 -33.91
C LYS A 27 -26.32 -6.14 -34.85
N ILE A 28 -27.39 -5.35 -35.03
CA ILE A 28 -28.52 -5.70 -35.91
C ILE A 28 -28.11 -5.69 -37.38
N ILE A 29 -27.26 -4.75 -37.79
CA ILE A 29 -26.76 -4.65 -39.17
C ILE A 29 -25.66 -5.70 -39.44
N GLY A 30 -24.98 -6.19 -38.41
CA GLY A 30 -23.85 -7.12 -38.53
C GLY A 30 -22.57 -6.48 -39.07
N ILE A 31 -22.52 -5.13 -39.15
CA ILE A 31 -21.37 -4.39 -39.68
C ILE A 31 -20.91 -3.37 -38.63
N ASN A 32 -19.60 -3.33 -38.39
CA ASN A 32 -18.97 -2.38 -37.48
C ASN A 32 -18.81 -1.00 -38.16
N ILE A 33 -19.91 -0.25 -38.28
CA ILE A 33 -19.92 1.10 -38.88
C ILE A 33 -19.24 2.09 -37.91
N PRO A 34 -18.29 2.93 -38.36
CA PRO A 34 -17.62 3.93 -37.51
C PRO A 34 -18.58 4.81 -36.71
N LYS A 35 -18.18 5.19 -35.48
CA LYS A 35 -19.06 5.95 -34.57
C LYS A 35 -19.33 7.36 -35.11
N SER A 36 -18.33 7.99 -35.71
CA SER A 36 -18.47 9.28 -36.40
C SER A 36 -19.58 9.20 -37.44
N THR A 37 -19.55 8.22 -38.34
CA THR A 37 -20.58 8.04 -39.38
C THR A 37 -21.99 7.83 -38.81
N LEU A 38 -22.14 7.05 -37.73
CA LEU A 38 -23.44 6.90 -37.07
C LEU A 38 -23.90 8.21 -36.43
N SER A 39 -22.99 8.95 -35.82
CA SER A 39 -23.27 10.26 -35.22
C SER A 39 -23.71 11.27 -36.27
N ASP A 40 -22.97 11.38 -37.38
CA ASP A 40 -23.25 12.31 -38.48
C ASP A 40 -24.63 12.08 -39.12
N TRP A 41 -25.14 10.85 -39.07
CA TRP A 41 -26.44 10.50 -39.67
C TRP A 41 -27.60 10.48 -38.68
N CYS A 42 -27.31 10.50 -37.39
CA CYS A 42 -28.30 10.35 -36.33
C CYS A 42 -28.32 11.52 -35.34
N SER A 43 -27.48 12.54 -35.53
CA SER A 43 -27.37 13.71 -34.65
C SER A 43 -28.71 14.42 -34.46
N ASP A 44 -29.49 14.54 -35.54
CA ASP A 44 -30.71 15.33 -35.57
C ASP A 44 -31.95 14.52 -35.18
N ILE A 45 -31.77 13.23 -34.82
CA ILE A 45 -32.87 12.35 -34.44
C ILE A 45 -33.19 12.54 -32.96
N LEU A 46 -34.33 13.17 -32.68
CA LEU A 46 -34.88 13.29 -31.33
C LEU A 46 -35.46 11.94 -30.88
N LEU A 47 -35.02 11.47 -29.72
CA LEU A 47 -35.56 10.29 -29.06
C LEU A 47 -36.68 10.68 -28.10
N SER A 48 -37.67 9.80 -27.92
CA SER A 48 -38.68 10.00 -26.86
C SER A 48 -38.05 9.94 -25.47
N ARG A 49 -38.74 10.49 -24.47
CA ARG A 49 -38.28 10.46 -23.07
C ARG A 49 -37.99 9.03 -22.60
N GLU A 50 -38.85 8.08 -22.92
CA GLU A 50 -38.69 6.66 -22.56
C GLU A 50 -37.49 6.01 -23.24
N GLN A 51 -37.30 6.28 -24.53
CA GLN A 51 -36.16 5.77 -25.30
C GLN A 51 -34.85 6.34 -24.76
N ARG A 52 -34.81 7.64 -24.44
CA ARG A 52 -33.65 8.29 -23.83
C ARG A 52 -33.30 7.67 -22.47
N GLN A 53 -34.28 7.52 -21.59
CA GLN A 53 -34.08 6.87 -20.27
C GLN A 53 -33.60 5.42 -20.41
N ARG A 54 -34.08 4.67 -21.41
CA ARG A 54 -33.56 3.32 -21.70
C ARG A 54 -32.09 3.36 -22.10
N VAL A 55 -31.71 4.27 -23.00
CA VAL A 55 -30.33 4.44 -23.46
C VAL A 55 -29.42 4.82 -22.29
N GLU A 56 -29.82 5.78 -21.46
CA GLU A 56 -29.09 6.21 -20.26
C GLU A 56 -28.87 5.04 -19.30
N ARG A 57 -29.92 4.27 -18.96
CA ARG A 57 -29.79 3.06 -18.12
C ARG A 57 -28.84 2.01 -18.71
N LEU A 58 -28.85 1.81 -20.02
CA LEU A 58 -27.92 0.88 -20.69
C LEU A 58 -26.48 1.38 -20.62
N MET A 59 -26.25 2.67 -20.81
CA MET A 59 -24.93 3.30 -20.69
C MET A 59 -24.41 3.23 -19.26
N GLU A 60 -25.24 3.52 -18.27
CA GLU A 60 -24.89 3.40 -16.84
C GLU A 60 -24.50 1.97 -16.47
N ARG A 61 -25.31 0.98 -16.88
CA ARG A 61 -25.00 -0.44 -16.66
C ARG A 61 -23.70 -0.86 -17.34
N GLY A 62 -23.50 -0.44 -18.59
CA GLY A 62 -22.27 -0.71 -19.34
C GLY A 62 -21.03 -0.10 -18.68
N ALA A 63 -21.12 1.17 -18.26
CA ALA A 63 -20.06 1.85 -17.53
C ALA A 63 -19.78 1.19 -16.17
N GLY A 64 -20.82 0.77 -15.45
CA GLY A 64 -20.69 0.01 -14.19
C GLY A 64 -19.92 -1.30 -14.38
N ARG A 65 -20.28 -2.09 -15.40
CA ARG A 65 -19.55 -3.33 -15.76
C ARG A 65 -18.12 -3.05 -16.18
N GLY A 66 -17.89 -2.00 -16.97
CA GLY A 66 -16.56 -1.58 -17.39
C GLY A 66 -15.67 -1.22 -16.20
N ARG A 67 -16.19 -0.45 -15.24
CA ARG A 67 -15.48 -0.11 -14.00
C ARG A 67 -15.16 -1.34 -13.15
N ALA A 68 -16.13 -2.24 -12.95
CA ALA A 68 -15.92 -3.48 -12.20
C ALA A 68 -14.84 -4.35 -12.86
N THR A 69 -14.89 -4.50 -14.19
CA THR A 69 -13.88 -5.25 -14.95
C THR A 69 -12.50 -4.60 -14.84
N ALA A 70 -12.42 -3.28 -15.02
CA ALA A 70 -11.16 -2.54 -14.90
C ALA A 70 -10.55 -2.68 -13.52
N LEU A 71 -11.34 -2.65 -12.44
CA LEU A 71 -10.88 -2.87 -11.07
C LEU A 71 -10.21 -4.25 -10.94
N VAL A 72 -10.86 -5.31 -11.42
CA VAL A 72 -10.33 -6.68 -11.35
C VAL A 72 -9.06 -6.82 -12.20
N VAL A 73 -9.08 -6.34 -13.45
CA VAL A 73 -7.93 -6.42 -14.35
C VAL A 73 -6.74 -5.64 -13.81
N ASN A 74 -6.97 -4.43 -13.27
CA ASN A 74 -5.90 -3.63 -12.67
C ASN A 74 -5.33 -4.29 -11.42
N LYS A 75 -6.17 -4.89 -10.57
CA LYS A 75 -5.73 -5.67 -9.41
C LYS A 75 -4.83 -6.85 -9.83
N LEU A 76 -5.29 -7.67 -10.78
CA LEU A 76 -4.51 -8.81 -11.29
C LEU A 76 -3.20 -8.39 -11.94
N ARG A 77 -3.20 -7.30 -12.72
CA ARG A 77 -1.98 -6.72 -13.30
C ARG A 77 -1.01 -6.27 -12.22
N ARG A 78 -1.50 -5.59 -11.18
CA ARG A 78 -0.70 -5.14 -10.04
C ARG A 78 -0.11 -6.32 -9.26
N GLU A 79 -0.89 -7.36 -9.01
CA GLU A 79 -0.44 -8.58 -8.32
C GLU A 79 0.66 -9.29 -9.12
N LYS A 80 0.47 -9.47 -10.44
CA LYS A 80 1.50 -10.03 -11.33
C LYS A 80 2.80 -9.20 -11.31
N TYR A 81 2.66 -7.87 -11.38
CA TYR A 81 3.80 -6.96 -11.32
C TYR A 81 4.58 -7.08 -10.00
N ILE A 82 3.87 -7.06 -8.86
CA ILE A 82 4.50 -7.22 -7.53
C ILE A 82 5.17 -8.58 -7.40
N LYS A 83 4.52 -9.65 -7.87
CA LYS A 83 5.09 -11.01 -7.86
C LYS A 83 6.39 -11.07 -8.66
N ALA A 84 6.40 -10.53 -9.89
CA ALA A 84 7.60 -10.50 -10.71
C ALA A 84 8.76 -9.75 -10.03
N ILE A 85 8.49 -8.63 -9.35
CA ILE A 85 9.50 -7.92 -8.55
C ILE A 85 9.99 -8.78 -7.40
N LYS A 86 9.08 -9.42 -6.65
CA LYS A 86 9.43 -10.29 -5.52
C LYS A 86 10.35 -11.43 -5.99
N ASP A 87 10.03 -12.06 -7.11
CA ASP A 87 10.82 -13.15 -7.67
C ASP A 87 12.23 -12.66 -8.07
N ARG A 88 12.34 -11.47 -8.69
CA ARG A 88 13.63 -10.84 -9.02
C ARG A 88 14.53 -10.59 -7.81
N VAL A 89 13.96 -10.19 -6.66
CA VAL A 89 14.73 -9.85 -5.45
C VAL A 89 14.82 -10.98 -4.43
N SER A 90 14.17 -12.11 -4.69
CA SER A 90 14.04 -13.24 -3.74
C SER A 90 15.40 -13.77 -3.27
N HIS A 91 16.41 -13.75 -4.14
CA HIS A 91 17.77 -14.18 -3.86
C HIS A 91 18.47 -13.37 -2.74
N LEU A 92 18.06 -12.11 -2.50
CA LEU A 92 18.65 -11.25 -1.48
C LEU A 92 18.42 -11.78 -0.06
N ALA A 93 17.33 -12.51 0.18
CA ALA A 93 17.04 -13.11 1.47
C ALA A 93 18.16 -14.09 1.93
N ALA A 94 18.80 -14.77 0.98
CA ALA A 94 19.92 -15.65 1.27
C ALA A 94 21.19 -14.86 1.67
N LYS A 95 21.39 -13.66 1.13
CA LYS A 95 22.54 -12.80 1.46
C LYS A 95 22.51 -12.33 2.91
N LEU A 96 21.32 -12.04 3.46
CA LEU A 96 21.14 -11.72 4.88
C LEU A 96 21.41 -12.92 5.83
N LYS A 97 21.63 -14.14 5.34
CA LYS A 97 22.10 -15.26 6.17
C LYS A 97 23.57 -15.12 6.56
N ASN A 98 24.38 -14.45 5.73
CA ASN A 98 25.74 -14.11 6.10
C ASN A 98 25.72 -13.08 7.24
N ARG A 99 26.46 -13.36 8.31
CA ARG A 99 26.43 -12.56 9.54
C ARG A 99 26.94 -11.15 9.33
N ASP A 100 27.99 -10.97 8.53
CA ASP A 100 28.56 -9.64 8.28
C ASP A 100 27.63 -8.78 7.42
N THR A 101 27.00 -9.38 6.41
CA THR A 101 25.95 -8.71 5.61
C THR A 101 24.77 -8.27 6.48
N ALA A 102 24.33 -9.14 7.40
CA ALA A 102 23.28 -8.79 8.35
C ALA A 102 23.73 -7.69 9.32
N LYS A 103 24.99 -7.71 9.76
CA LYS A 103 25.55 -6.72 10.69
C LYS A 103 25.69 -5.34 10.04
N ILE A 104 26.10 -5.27 8.77
CA ILE A 104 26.09 -4.04 7.96
C ILE A 104 24.67 -3.49 7.82
N ALA A 105 23.70 -4.36 7.49
CA ALA A 105 22.30 -3.96 7.38
C ALA A 105 21.73 -3.44 8.72
N LEU A 106 22.09 -4.08 9.83
CA LEU A 106 21.72 -3.63 11.18
C LEU A 106 22.31 -2.26 11.50
N ALA A 107 23.61 -2.05 11.25
CA ALA A 107 24.28 -0.78 11.48
C ALA A 107 23.68 0.34 10.62
N THR A 108 23.39 0.06 9.34
CA THR A 108 22.76 1.02 8.42
C THR A 108 21.34 1.39 8.89
N LEU A 109 20.56 0.40 9.31
CA LEU A 109 19.22 0.64 9.86
C LEU A 109 19.29 1.46 11.16
N TYR A 110 20.24 1.14 12.03
CA TYR A 110 20.46 1.88 13.27
C TYR A 110 20.95 3.31 13.02
N LEU A 111 21.78 3.55 11.99
CA LEU A 111 22.21 4.89 11.61
C LEU A 111 21.03 5.79 11.22
N GLY A 112 20.02 5.23 10.53
CA GLY A 112 18.84 5.98 10.10
C GLY A 112 17.81 6.25 11.20
N GLU A 113 17.55 5.27 12.07
CA GLU A 113 16.41 5.28 13.00
C GLU A 113 16.80 5.15 14.49
N GLY A 114 18.07 4.88 14.76
CA GLY A 114 18.61 4.73 16.11
C GLY A 114 18.78 6.05 16.84
N SER A 115 18.78 5.99 18.17
CA SER A 115 19.03 7.13 19.01
C SER A 115 20.50 7.56 18.96
N LYS A 116 20.72 8.88 18.90
CA LYS A 116 22.04 9.50 18.99
C LYS A 116 22.56 9.62 20.44
N ASN A 117 21.71 9.36 21.44
CA ASN A 117 22.04 9.61 22.85
C ASN A 117 22.87 8.47 23.46
N GLN A 118 23.98 8.82 24.10
CA GLN A 118 25.01 7.91 24.61
C GLN A 118 24.75 7.37 26.03
N ARG A 119 23.55 6.87 26.33
CA ARG A 119 23.23 6.37 27.70
C ARG A 119 23.48 4.87 27.89
N GLY A 120 24.45 4.29 27.18
CA GLY A 120 24.82 2.88 27.33
C GLY A 120 23.72 1.87 26.92
N ALA A 121 22.74 2.32 26.14
CA ALA A 121 21.64 1.50 25.67
C ALA A 121 21.40 1.72 24.17
N LEU A 122 21.13 0.64 23.46
CA LEU A 122 20.70 0.67 22.07
C LEU A 122 19.20 1.04 22.06
N MET A 123 18.87 2.26 21.65
CA MET A 123 17.49 2.73 21.58
C MET A 123 17.07 2.87 20.11
N PHE A 124 15.97 2.24 19.73
CA PHE A 124 15.48 2.21 18.36
C PHE A 124 13.96 2.36 18.36
N GLY A 125 13.42 3.35 17.64
CA GLY A 125 11.99 3.65 17.69
C GLY A 125 11.38 3.91 16.32
N ASN A 126 10.30 3.20 16.00
CA ASN A 126 9.59 3.39 14.74
C ASN A 126 8.09 3.04 14.90
N SER A 127 7.25 3.59 14.03
CA SER A 127 5.80 3.30 14.01
C SER A 127 5.40 2.18 13.04
N ASP A 128 6.31 1.75 12.17
CA ASP A 128 6.12 0.71 11.18
C ASP A 128 6.54 -0.67 11.75
N PRO A 129 5.60 -1.63 11.91
CA PRO A 129 5.90 -2.95 12.49
C PRO A 129 6.98 -3.76 11.73
N PRO A 130 6.97 -3.84 10.39
CA PRO A 130 8.10 -4.34 9.60
C PRO A 130 9.48 -3.81 9.98
N ILE A 131 9.63 -2.50 10.22
CA ILE A 131 10.93 -1.90 10.56
C ILE A 131 11.42 -2.38 11.94
N ILE A 132 10.55 -2.38 12.94
CA ILE A 132 10.85 -2.91 14.27
C ILE A 132 11.18 -4.41 14.22
N THR A 133 10.41 -5.17 13.44
CA THR A 133 10.63 -6.62 13.27
C THR A 133 11.98 -6.91 12.63
N LEU A 134 12.35 -6.14 11.60
CA LEU A 134 13.64 -6.25 10.93
C LEU A 134 14.79 -5.94 11.90
N PHE A 135 14.69 -4.84 12.65
CA PHE A 135 15.69 -4.47 13.65
C PHE A 135 15.94 -5.58 14.68
N LEU A 136 14.87 -6.09 15.31
CA LEU A 136 14.98 -7.16 16.30
C LEU A 136 15.52 -8.47 15.70
N SER A 137 15.10 -8.81 14.48
CA SER A 137 15.56 -10.03 13.79
C SER A 137 17.04 -9.96 13.44
N LEU A 138 17.51 -8.80 12.97
CA LEU A 138 18.92 -8.57 12.67
C LEU A 138 19.76 -8.55 13.95
N LEU A 139 19.27 -7.91 15.02
CA LEU A 139 19.95 -7.86 16.32
C LEU A 139 20.16 -9.27 16.89
N ARG A 140 19.11 -10.09 16.93
CA ARG A 140 19.15 -11.51 17.36
C ARG A 140 20.03 -12.39 16.46
N ARG A 141 20.19 -12.04 15.18
CA ARG A 141 21.06 -12.76 14.25
C ARG A 141 22.53 -12.38 14.42
N CYS A 142 22.81 -11.10 14.66
CA CYS A 142 24.18 -10.60 14.71
C CYS A 142 24.84 -10.84 16.07
N TYR A 143 24.06 -10.98 17.13
CA TYR A 143 24.52 -11.04 18.52
C TYR A 143 23.87 -12.17 19.30
N ASN A 144 24.56 -12.64 20.34
CA ASN A 144 23.95 -13.47 21.37
C ASN A 144 23.16 -12.56 22.31
N ILE A 145 21.84 -12.53 22.14
CA ILE A 145 20.95 -11.59 22.81
C ILE A 145 20.36 -12.20 24.08
N ASP A 146 20.40 -11.44 25.18
CA ASP A 146 19.64 -11.75 26.39
C ASP A 146 18.28 -11.06 26.29
N GLU A 147 17.24 -11.83 25.98
CA GLU A 147 15.88 -11.30 25.80
C GLU A 147 15.37 -10.54 27.03
N ASN A 148 15.86 -10.84 28.24
CA ASN A 148 15.47 -10.15 29.47
C ASN A 148 15.95 -8.70 29.54
N LYS A 149 16.92 -8.31 28.70
CA LYS A 149 17.42 -6.93 28.62
C LYS A 149 16.57 -6.02 27.75
N PHE A 150 15.67 -6.57 26.94
CA PHE A 150 14.78 -5.73 26.16
C PHE A 150 13.81 -4.96 27.04
N ARG A 151 13.54 -3.71 26.67
CA ARG A 151 12.38 -2.95 27.15
C ARG A 151 11.66 -2.35 25.96
N CYS A 152 10.34 -2.23 26.10
CA CYS A 152 9.51 -1.57 25.12
C CYS A 152 8.84 -0.35 25.76
N THR A 153 8.85 0.79 25.08
CA THR A 153 8.05 1.96 25.47
C THR A 153 7.23 2.39 24.27
N LEU A 154 5.90 2.42 24.43
CA LEU A 154 5.03 2.96 23.41
C LEU A 154 4.91 4.47 23.55
N GLN A 155 4.93 5.17 22.41
CA GLN A 155 4.55 6.57 22.33
C GLN A 155 3.26 6.67 21.51
N CYS A 156 2.18 7.11 22.12
CA CYS A 156 0.85 7.07 21.51
C CYS A 156 0.13 8.41 21.68
N ARG A 157 -0.92 8.59 20.90
CA ARG A 157 -1.84 9.72 21.04
C ARG A 157 -2.75 9.54 22.26
N ALA A 158 -3.32 10.62 22.75
CA ALA A 158 -4.19 10.64 23.93
C ALA A 158 -5.50 9.86 23.73
N ASP A 159 -5.98 9.74 22.48
CA ASP A 159 -7.24 9.07 22.12
C ASP A 159 -7.05 7.57 21.81
N GLN A 160 -5.83 7.03 21.95
CA GLN A 160 -5.55 5.63 21.68
C GLN A 160 -5.68 4.74 22.92
N ASN A 161 -6.13 3.50 22.70
CA ASN A 161 -6.22 2.49 23.75
C ASN A 161 -4.85 1.84 23.99
N ILE A 162 -4.17 2.24 25.08
CA ILE A 162 -2.83 1.77 25.44
C ILE A 162 -2.76 0.23 25.58
N PRO A 163 -3.63 -0.44 26.36
CA PRO A 163 -3.58 -1.91 26.49
C PRO A 163 -3.67 -2.65 25.15
N LYS A 164 -4.50 -2.17 24.21
CA LYS A 164 -4.59 -2.76 22.87
C LYS A 164 -3.31 -2.56 22.07
N LEU A 165 -2.68 -1.39 22.18
CA LEU A 165 -1.40 -1.11 21.51
C LEU A 165 -0.26 -1.97 22.08
N GLU A 166 -0.17 -2.10 23.40
CA GLU A 166 0.85 -2.92 24.04
C GLU A 166 0.70 -4.39 23.64
N LYS A 167 -0.53 -4.93 23.64
CA LYS A 167 -0.80 -6.28 23.15
C LYS A 167 -0.38 -6.47 21.69
N PHE A 168 -0.71 -5.50 20.83
CA PHE A 168 -0.29 -5.52 19.43
C PHE A 168 1.24 -5.56 19.29
N TRP A 169 1.94 -4.65 19.97
CA TRP A 169 3.39 -4.56 19.87
C TRP A 169 4.10 -5.74 20.53
N SER A 170 3.57 -6.31 21.61
CA SER A 170 4.10 -7.55 22.20
C SER A 170 4.02 -8.71 21.19
N GLN A 171 2.93 -8.82 20.43
CA GLN A 171 2.81 -9.83 19.37
C GLN A 171 3.79 -9.62 18.22
N VAL A 172 4.07 -8.37 17.85
CA VAL A 172 5.03 -8.01 16.78
C VAL A 172 6.47 -8.26 17.22
N THR A 173 6.85 -7.75 18.38
CA THR A 173 8.25 -7.77 18.87
C THR A 173 8.66 -9.10 19.49
N LYS A 174 7.67 -9.88 19.94
CA LYS A 174 7.82 -11.06 20.81
C LYS A 174 8.38 -10.74 22.19
N ILE A 175 8.39 -9.46 22.58
CA ILE A 175 8.76 -9.03 23.93
C ILE A 175 7.52 -9.19 24.83
N PRO A 176 7.62 -9.87 25.99
CA PRO A 176 6.51 -10.05 26.91
C PRO A 176 6.13 -8.74 27.59
N MET A 177 4.83 -8.61 27.90
CA MET A 177 4.23 -7.40 28.51
C MET A 177 4.93 -6.89 29.78
N PRO A 178 5.48 -7.73 30.69
CA PRO A 178 6.21 -7.23 31.87
C PRO A 178 7.47 -6.40 31.53
N GLN A 179 8.00 -6.51 30.31
CA GLN A 179 9.12 -5.69 29.83
C GLN A 179 8.67 -4.39 29.15
N PHE A 180 7.37 -4.08 29.15
CA PHE A 180 6.84 -2.82 28.66
C PHE A 180 6.87 -1.79 29.78
N TYR A 181 7.58 -0.70 29.56
CA TYR A 181 7.49 0.49 30.40
C TYR A 181 6.21 1.27 30.12
N LYS A 182 5.82 2.11 31.08
CA LYS A 182 4.66 2.99 30.97
C LYS A 182 4.66 3.73 29.64
N ALA A 183 3.60 3.54 28.86
CA ALA A 183 3.40 4.25 27.61
C ALA A 183 3.42 5.77 27.82
N ARG A 184 3.97 6.48 26.83
CA ARG A 184 4.07 7.94 26.80
C ARG A 184 3.00 8.50 25.89
N ILE A 185 2.07 9.25 26.47
CA ILE A 185 1.04 9.95 25.71
C ILE A 185 1.64 11.25 25.18
N ASP A 186 1.46 11.54 23.89
CA ASP A 186 1.82 12.84 23.30
C ASP A 186 0.80 13.91 23.77
N PRO A 187 1.19 14.83 24.66
CA PRO A 187 0.27 15.81 25.24
C PRO A 187 -0.33 16.75 24.18
N ARG A 188 0.35 16.94 23.04
CA ARG A 188 -0.13 17.80 21.94
C ARG A 188 -1.38 17.26 21.25
N THR A 189 -1.74 16.01 21.54
CA THR A 189 -2.86 15.27 20.93
C THR A 189 -4.11 15.22 21.81
N ILE A 190 -4.05 15.75 23.03
CA ILE A 190 -5.21 15.86 23.92
C ILE A 190 -6.29 16.70 23.24
N GLY A 191 -7.53 16.19 23.23
CA GLY A 191 -8.68 16.84 22.56
C GLY A 191 -8.63 16.83 21.03
N LYS A 192 -7.67 16.14 20.39
CA LYS A 192 -7.54 16.07 18.93
C LYS A 192 -7.74 14.64 18.42
N PRO A 193 -8.89 14.33 17.79
CA PRO A 193 -9.16 13.00 17.25
C PRO A 193 -8.12 12.56 16.22
N SER A 194 -7.74 11.29 16.27
CA SER A 194 -6.84 10.67 15.30
C SER A 194 -7.49 10.59 13.93
N ARG A 195 -6.78 11.09 12.91
CA ARG A 195 -7.17 10.95 11.50
C ARG A 195 -6.81 9.58 10.91
N LYS A 196 -5.98 8.81 11.61
CA LYS A 196 -5.50 7.48 11.20
C LYS A 196 -5.90 6.46 12.27
N PRO A 197 -7.07 5.82 12.15
CA PRO A 197 -7.55 4.85 13.14
C PRO A 197 -6.59 3.66 13.33
N ASP A 198 -5.89 3.29 12.25
CA ASP A 198 -4.96 2.15 12.25
C ASP A 198 -3.55 2.50 12.74
N TYR A 199 -3.27 3.76 13.06
CA TYR A 199 -1.98 4.13 13.63
C TYR A 199 -1.74 3.37 14.94
N LYS A 200 -0.57 2.74 15.08
CA LYS A 200 -0.24 1.90 16.25
C LYS A 200 0.68 2.58 17.25
N GLY A 201 0.88 3.89 17.13
CA GLY A 201 1.89 4.60 17.93
C GLY A 201 3.31 4.30 17.43
N VAL A 202 4.29 4.88 18.10
CA VAL A 202 5.71 4.54 17.93
C VAL A 202 6.08 3.49 18.97
N CYS A 203 6.64 2.38 18.54
CA CYS A 203 7.26 1.41 19.43
C CYS A 203 8.74 1.75 19.55
N ARG A 204 9.18 2.06 20.77
CA ARG A 204 10.60 2.20 21.09
C ARG A 204 11.08 0.93 21.76
N ILE A 205 12.12 0.33 21.20
CA ILE A 205 12.89 -0.75 21.78
C ILE A 205 14.13 -0.15 22.45
N ASP A 206 14.37 -0.55 23.68
CA ASP A 206 15.61 -0.30 24.40
C ASP A 206 16.30 -1.65 24.66
N TYR A 207 17.58 -1.79 24.33
CA TYR A 207 18.40 -2.94 24.68
C TYR A 207 19.66 -2.48 25.42
N PHE A 208 19.81 -2.91 26.68
CA PHE A 208 20.89 -2.44 27.56
C PHE A 208 22.22 -3.17 27.29
N SER A 209 22.97 -2.65 26.32
CA SER A 209 24.35 -3.05 26.04
C SER A 209 25.12 -1.88 25.44
N GLY A 210 26.09 -1.37 26.21
CA GLY A 210 27.02 -0.34 25.72
C GLY A 210 27.90 -0.86 24.59
N ASP A 211 28.35 -2.10 24.69
CA ASP A 211 29.24 -2.73 23.70
C ASP A 211 28.59 -2.82 22.32
N ILE A 212 27.35 -3.34 22.23
CA ILE A 212 26.64 -3.43 20.93
C ILE A 212 26.38 -2.03 20.37
N PHE A 213 25.98 -1.08 21.22
CA PHE A 213 25.78 0.31 20.79
C PHE A 213 27.06 0.91 20.19
N MET A 214 28.19 0.75 20.88
CA MET A 214 29.48 1.27 20.41
C MET A 214 29.95 0.56 19.15
N GLU A 215 29.82 -0.76 19.07
CA GLU A 215 30.20 -1.51 17.87
C GLU A 215 29.40 -1.07 16.64
N LEU A 216 28.06 -0.95 16.74
CA LEU A 216 27.24 -0.48 15.63
C LEU A 216 27.62 0.92 15.16
N LYS A 217 28.01 1.80 16.09
CA LYS A 217 28.52 3.14 15.75
C LYS A 217 29.84 3.03 14.98
N GLN A 218 30.81 2.25 15.49
CA GLN A 218 32.12 2.12 14.87
C GLN A 218 32.06 1.44 13.49
N ILE A 219 31.13 0.51 13.27
CA ILE A 219 30.94 -0.10 11.94
C ILE A 219 30.67 0.97 10.88
N MET A 220 29.87 1.99 11.19
CA MET A 220 29.58 3.04 10.22
C MET A 220 30.79 3.94 9.95
N GLU A 221 31.56 4.27 10.98
CA GLU A 221 32.81 5.03 10.83
C GLU A 221 33.82 4.26 9.96
N VAL A 222 33.99 2.96 10.20
CA VAL A 222 34.90 2.10 9.41
C VAL A 222 34.44 1.99 7.94
N ILE A 223 33.13 1.87 7.69
CA ILE A 223 32.59 1.76 6.32
C ILE A 223 32.71 3.06 5.55
N LEU A 224 32.46 4.20 6.20
CA LEU A 224 32.52 5.52 5.54
C LEU A 224 33.96 6.00 5.32
N GLY A 225 34.92 5.40 6.02
CA GLY A 225 36.31 5.83 6.02
C GLY A 225 36.53 7.03 6.94
N PRO A 226 37.78 7.26 7.38
CA PRO A 226 38.16 8.48 8.10
C PRO A 226 37.98 9.75 7.26
#